data_AF-T0M8Q9-F1
#
_entry.id   AF-T0M8Q9-F1
#
_cell.length_a   1.000
_cell.length_b   1.000
_cell.length_c   1.000
_cell.angle_alpha   90.00
_cell.angle_beta   90.00
_cell.angle_gamma   90.00
#
_symmetry.space_group_name_H-M   'P 1'
#
loop_
_entity.id
_entity.type
_entity.pdbx_description
1 polymer ?
#
loop_
_entity_poly.entity_id
_entity_poly.type
_entity_poly.pdbx_seq_one_letter_code
_entity_poly.pdbx_strand_id
1 'polypeptide(L)'
;MKNIIKDISIIHNHFESLIIKNKIKCEYNNYLLNTKISIYSQHLKAKHLNIKQEILETINQNDILIAKFKNLQLLHSPTEIVDEFMCLIKLINTNHDTLLNILVYIIIKSNIRDLNSLLNFIMMYRRKIRIKCDHVVHIDDGEVDYYLKVFKISLLFIERMEFYDLNISKKEYDNLIK
;
A
#
# COMPACT_ATOMS: atom_id res chain seq x y z
N MET A 1 -15.62 -35.37 29.28
CA MET A 1 -14.51 -35.41 28.29
C MET A 1 -14.97 -35.45 26.83
N LYS A 2 -15.97 -36.25 26.43
CA LYS A 2 -16.42 -36.33 25.02
C LYS A 2 -16.96 -35.01 24.42
N ASN A 3 -17.58 -34.13 25.22
CA ASN A 3 -18.10 -32.84 24.72
C ASN A 3 -16.99 -31.82 24.39
N ILE A 4 -15.91 -31.78 25.19
CA ILE A 4 -14.80 -30.83 25.00
C ILE A 4 -14.06 -31.09 23.67
N ILE A 5 -13.89 -32.36 23.29
CA ILE A 5 -13.24 -32.74 22.02
C ILE A 5 -14.10 -32.33 20.81
N LYS A 6 -15.43 -32.41 20.96
CA LYS A 6 -16.38 -32.00 19.92
C LYS A 6 -16.37 -30.48 19.73
N ASP A 7 -16.30 -29.73 20.82
CA ASP A 7 -16.23 -28.26 20.79
C ASP A 7 -14.89 -27.76 20.20
N ILE A 8 -13.76 -28.42 20.51
CA ILE A 8 -12.45 -28.11 19.92
C ILE A 8 -12.43 -28.39 18.41
N SER A 9 -13.03 -29.49 17.97
CA SER A 9 -13.17 -29.83 16.54
C SER A 9 -13.99 -28.78 15.77
N ILE A 10 -15.07 -28.28 16.36
CA ILE A 10 -15.92 -27.26 15.74
C ILE A 10 -15.17 -25.92 15.63
N ILE A 11 -14.46 -25.54 16.69
CA ILE A 11 -13.63 -24.31 16.69
C ILE A 11 -12.52 -24.42 15.63
N HIS A 12 -11.82 -25.55 15.56
CA HIS A 12 -10.75 -25.77 14.58
C HIS A 12 -11.27 -25.67 13.14
N ASN A 13 -12.38 -26.36 12.82
CA ASN A 13 -12.99 -26.30 11.49
C ASN A 13 -13.50 -24.89 11.14
N HIS A 14 -14.01 -24.14 12.12
CA HIS A 14 -14.44 -22.75 11.91
C HIS A 14 -13.23 -21.85 11.61
N PHE A 15 -12.13 -21.99 12.36
CA PHE A 15 -10.89 -21.26 12.12
C PHE A 15 -10.28 -21.60 10.74
N GLU A 16 -10.23 -22.87 10.36
CA GLU A 16 -9.74 -23.26 9.02
C GLU A 16 -10.62 -22.67 7.91
N SER A 17 -11.94 -22.68 8.07
CA SER A 17 -12.86 -22.08 7.09
C SER A 17 -12.68 -20.55 6.96
N LEU A 18 -12.38 -19.86 8.06
CA LEU A 18 -12.07 -18.42 8.07
C LEU A 18 -10.71 -18.14 7.41
N ILE A 19 -9.70 -18.98 7.67
CA ILE A 19 -8.37 -18.87 7.06
C ILE A 19 -8.49 -19.07 5.55
N ILE A 20 -9.21 -20.08 5.08
CA ILE A 20 -9.40 -20.36 3.65
C ILE A 20 -10.17 -19.21 2.97
N LYS A 21 -11.26 -18.72 3.57
CA LYS A 21 -12.01 -17.57 3.03
C LYS A 21 -11.15 -16.31 2.94
N ASN A 22 -10.35 -16.04 3.96
CA ASN A 22 -9.43 -14.90 3.95
C ASN A 22 -8.30 -15.07 2.93
N LYS A 23 -7.78 -16.29 2.75
CA LYS A 23 -6.75 -16.60 1.76
C LYS A 23 -7.25 -16.38 0.34
N ILE A 24 -8.42 -16.91 -0.02
CA ILE A 24 -9.05 -16.74 -1.34
C ILE A 24 -9.34 -15.26 -1.63
N LYS A 25 -9.84 -14.52 -0.63
CA LYS A 25 -10.08 -13.07 -0.76
C LYS A 25 -8.77 -12.30 -0.96
N CYS A 26 -7.69 -12.69 -0.29
CA CYS A 26 -6.38 -12.05 -0.41
C CYS A 26 -5.74 -12.31 -1.79
N GLU A 27 -5.89 -13.52 -2.33
CA GLU A 27 -5.39 -13.87 -3.67
C GLU A 27 -6.15 -13.12 -4.78
N TYR A 28 -7.48 -13.03 -4.70
CA TYR A 28 -8.29 -12.29 -5.67
C TYR A 28 -8.01 -10.78 -5.63
N ASN A 29 -7.91 -10.20 -4.43
CA ASN A 29 -7.63 -8.76 -4.26
C ASN A 29 -6.22 -8.38 -4.77
N ASN A 30 -5.26 -9.30 -4.72
CA ASN A 30 -3.94 -9.04 -5.32
C ASN A 30 -4.00 -9.06 -6.85
N TYR A 31 -4.75 -9.98 -7.46
CA TYR A 31 -4.82 -10.07 -8.92
C TYR A 31 -5.31 -8.76 -9.57
N LEU A 32 -6.48 -8.25 -9.14
CA LEU A 32 -7.05 -7.03 -9.73
C LEU A 32 -6.13 -5.81 -9.51
N LEU A 33 -5.63 -5.64 -8.29
CA LEU A 33 -4.70 -4.56 -7.96
C LEU A 33 -3.43 -4.63 -8.82
N ASN A 34 -2.81 -5.81 -8.90
CA ASN A 34 -1.60 -6.03 -9.69
C ASN A 34 -1.84 -5.72 -11.18
N THR A 35 -2.98 -6.15 -11.74
CA THR A 35 -3.35 -5.84 -13.13
C THR A 35 -3.50 -4.33 -13.35
N LYS A 36 -4.20 -3.63 -12.45
CA LYS A 36 -4.35 -2.18 -12.55
C LYS A 36 -3.00 -1.47 -12.45
N ILE A 37 -2.18 -1.77 -11.44
CA ILE A 37 -0.83 -1.21 -11.31
C ILE A 37 -0.03 -1.40 -12.61
N SER A 38 -0.05 -2.61 -13.17
CA SER A 38 0.67 -2.91 -14.41
C SER A 38 0.21 -2.03 -15.58
N ILE A 39 -1.11 -1.93 -15.82
CA ILE A 39 -1.69 -1.12 -16.90
C ILE A 39 -1.34 0.36 -16.73
N TYR A 40 -1.55 0.91 -15.55
CA TYR A 40 -1.37 2.36 -15.33
C TYR A 40 0.10 2.77 -15.22
N SER A 41 1.00 1.87 -14.82
CA SER A 41 2.42 2.20 -14.60
C SER A 41 3.08 2.88 -15.80
N GLN A 42 2.75 2.46 -17.02
CA GLN A 42 3.37 2.96 -18.24
C GLN A 42 2.78 4.30 -18.69
N HIS A 43 1.48 4.52 -18.49
CA HIS A 43 0.78 5.63 -19.12
C HIS A 43 0.32 6.74 -18.18
N LEU A 44 0.16 6.44 -16.89
CA LEU A 44 -0.32 7.42 -15.93
C LEU A 44 0.72 8.54 -15.76
N LYS A 45 0.26 9.78 -15.89
CA LYS A 45 1.06 10.98 -15.63
C LYS A 45 0.55 11.62 -14.35
N ALA A 46 1.42 12.33 -13.64
CA ALA A 46 1.08 12.93 -12.37
C ALA A 46 -0.11 13.92 -12.44
N LYS A 47 -0.25 14.63 -13.57
CA LYS A 47 -1.42 15.48 -13.86
C LYS A 47 -2.77 14.74 -13.82
N HIS A 48 -2.79 13.42 -14.10
CA HIS A 48 -4.02 12.62 -14.07
C HIS A 48 -4.55 12.44 -12.64
N LEU A 49 -3.69 12.61 -11.63
CA LEU A 49 -4.00 12.53 -10.20
C LEU A 49 -3.98 13.92 -9.53
N ASN A 50 -4.10 15.00 -10.30
CA ASN A 50 -4.06 16.38 -9.79
C ASN A 50 -2.78 16.72 -9.01
N ILE A 51 -1.66 16.07 -9.33
CA ILE A 51 -0.36 16.39 -8.74
C ILE A 51 0.26 17.51 -9.57
N LYS A 52 0.51 18.64 -8.92
CA LYS A 52 1.17 19.80 -9.56
C LYS A 52 2.61 19.44 -9.93
N GLN A 53 3.02 19.89 -11.11
CA GLN A 53 4.38 19.66 -11.61
C GLN A 53 5.44 20.26 -10.68
N GLU A 54 5.18 21.42 -10.08
CA GLU A 54 6.06 22.08 -9.09
C GLU A 54 6.37 21.17 -7.90
N ILE A 55 5.38 20.39 -7.43
CA ILE A 55 5.58 19.44 -6.34
C ILE A 55 6.52 18.32 -6.79
N LEU A 56 6.35 17.83 -8.01
CA LEU A 56 7.22 16.79 -8.59
C LEU A 56 8.63 17.28 -8.93
N GLU A 57 8.81 18.58 -9.16
CA GLU A 57 10.12 19.19 -9.42
C GLU A 57 10.83 19.54 -8.12
N THR A 58 10.09 19.99 -7.12
CA THR A 58 10.59 20.14 -5.74
C THR A 58 11.02 18.79 -5.19
N ILE A 59 10.22 17.76 -5.46
CA ILE A 59 10.59 16.36 -5.28
C ILE A 59 11.45 15.95 -6.49
N ASN A 60 12.63 16.55 -6.63
CA ASN A 60 13.66 16.33 -7.67
C ASN A 60 14.25 14.89 -7.67
N GLN A 61 13.39 13.94 -7.36
CA GLN A 61 13.56 12.69 -6.66
C GLN A 61 12.42 11.72 -7.02
N ASN A 62 11.54 11.98 -8.00
CA ASN A 62 10.47 11.01 -8.30
C ASN A 62 11.03 9.60 -8.53
N ASP A 63 12.13 9.50 -9.28
CA ASP A 63 12.84 8.23 -9.47
C ASP A 63 13.44 7.70 -8.16
N ILE A 64 13.93 8.58 -7.28
CA ILE A 64 14.46 8.22 -5.95
C ILE A 64 13.34 7.73 -5.02
N LEU A 65 12.18 8.38 -4.98
CA LEU A 65 11.02 7.96 -4.18
C LEU A 65 10.45 6.66 -4.69
N ILE A 66 10.33 6.51 -6.02
CA ILE A 66 9.90 5.26 -6.65
C ILE A 66 10.90 4.13 -6.34
N ALA A 67 12.20 4.40 -6.42
CA ALA A 67 13.24 3.44 -6.08
C ALA A 67 13.23 3.06 -4.59
N LYS A 68 13.10 4.04 -3.69
CA LYS A 68 12.95 3.82 -2.25
C LYS A 68 11.71 3.00 -1.93
N PHE A 69 10.59 3.29 -2.59
CA PHE A 69 9.37 2.50 -2.43
C PHE A 69 9.54 1.06 -2.93
N LYS A 70 10.25 0.84 -4.05
CA LYS A 70 10.62 -0.51 -4.53
C LYS A 70 11.45 -1.28 -3.52
N ASN A 71 12.35 -0.61 -2.81
CA ASN A 71 13.20 -1.25 -1.81
C ASN A 71 12.42 -1.83 -0.62
N LEU A 72 11.15 -1.41 -0.40
CA LEU A 72 10.30 -2.02 0.64
C LEU A 72 10.15 -3.54 0.48
N GLN A 73 10.20 -4.07 -0.75
CA GLN A 73 10.12 -5.51 -0.99
C GLN A 73 11.39 -6.28 -0.62
N LEU A 74 12.51 -5.58 -0.47
CA LEU A 74 13.81 -6.19 -0.13
C LEU A 74 13.99 -6.33 1.39
N LEU A 75 13.12 -5.68 2.17
CA LEU A 75 13.18 -5.68 3.63
C LEU A 75 12.44 -6.90 4.19
N HIS A 76 12.97 -7.47 5.27
CA HIS A 76 12.48 -8.75 5.79
C HIS A 76 11.63 -8.58 7.05
N SER A 77 11.86 -7.55 7.85
CA SER A 77 11.08 -7.33 9.07
C SER A 77 10.00 -6.26 8.89
N PRO A 78 8.81 -6.43 9.51
CA PRO A 78 7.78 -5.39 9.53
C PRO A 78 8.28 -4.04 10.05
N THR A 79 9.23 -4.06 10.99
CA THR A 79 9.81 -2.84 11.57
C THR A 79 10.60 -2.07 10.52
N GLU A 80 11.53 -2.73 9.82
CA GLU A 80 12.32 -2.11 8.75
C GLU A 80 11.42 -1.56 7.64
N ILE A 81 10.40 -2.33 7.23
CA ILE A 81 9.46 -1.89 6.20
C ILE A 81 8.72 -0.63 6.63
N VAL A 82 8.24 -0.58 7.88
CA VAL A 82 7.59 0.62 8.42
C VAL A 82 8.56 1.79 8.50
N ASP A 83 9.79 1.57 8.95
CA ASP A 83 10.78 2.64 9.10
C ASP A 83 11.15 3.26 7.75
N GLU A 84 11.39 2.44 6.73
CA GLU A 84 11.67 2.93 5.38
C GLU A 84 10.44 3.59 4.77
N PHE A 85 9.23 3.05 4.99
CA PHE A 85 7.98 3.69 4.56
C PHE A 85 7.78 5.06 5.22
N MET A 86 8.03 5.18 6.52
CA MET A 86 7.94 6.44 7.24
C MET A 86 9.00 7.46 6.78
N CYS A 87 10.21 6.99 6.47
CA CYS A 87 11.25 7.80 5.85
C CYS A 87 10.78 8.35 4.49
N LEU A 88 10.15 7.52 3.66
CA LEU A 88 9.57 7.93 2.39
C LEU A 88 8.45 8.98 2.57
N ILE A 89 7.55 8.80 3.54
CA ILE A 89 6.49 9.78 3.83
C ILE A 89 7.09 11.13 4.25
N LYS A 90 8.13 11.13 5.10
CA LYS A 90 8.83 12.35 5.50
C LYS A 90 9.53 13.04 4.33
N LEU A 91 10.03 12.29 3.35
CA LEU A 91 10.63 12.86 2.12
C LEU A 91 9.59 13.51 1.21
N ILE A 92 8.37 12.99 1.15
CA ILE A 92 7.29 13.62 0.37
C ILE A 92 7.02 15.04 0.88
N ASN A 93 7.08 15.25 2.20
CA ASN A 93 7.00 16.56 2.87
C ASN A 93 5.93 17.51 2.27
N THR A 94 4.74 16.99 1.96
CA THR A 94 3.62 17.77 1.44
C THR A 94 2.45 17.80 2.41
N ASN A 95 1.53 18.73 2.19
CA ASN A 95 0.23 18.74 2.88
C ASN A 95 -0.51 17.40 2.71
N HIS A 96 -1.35 17.06 3.69
CA HIS A 96 -2.12 15.81 3.69
C HIS A 96 -3.04 15.65 2.47
N ASP A 97 -3.57 16.76 1.94
CA ASP A 97 -4.47 16.77 0.78
C ASP A 97 -3.81 16.24 -0.50
N THR A 98 -2.49 16.45 -0.64
CA THR A 98 -1.72 15.99 -1.81
C THR A 98 -1.04 14.66 -1.59
N LEU A 99 -0.84 14.26 -0.33
CA LEU A 99 -0.11 13.05 0.04
C LEU A 99 -0.72 11.79 -0.57
N LEU A 100 -2.05 11.65 -0.52
CA LEU A 100 -2.73 10.47 -1.06
C LEU A 100 -2.45 10.31 -2.56
N ASN A 101 -2.56 11.39 -3.33
CA ASN A 101 -2.37 11.37 -4.78
C ASN A 101 -0.91 11.05 -5.13
N ILE A 102 0.05 11.65 -4.41
CA ILE A 102 1.48 11.36 -4.58
C ILE A 102 1.77 9.90 -4.25
N LEU A 103 1.22 9.37 -3.16
CA LEU A 103 1.44 7.98 -2.77
C LEU A 103 0.83 7.01 -3.78
N VAL A 104 -0.38 7.29 -4.29
CA VAL A 104 -1.00 6.52 -5.38
C VAL A 104 -0.11 6.53 -6.62
N TYR A 105 0.42 7.71 -6.99
CA TYR A 105 1.34 7.83 -8.12
C TYR A 105 2.61 7.00 -7.93
N ILE A 106 3.26 7.08 -6.76
CA ILE A 106 4.46 6.30 -6.42
C ILE A 106 4.16 4.80 -6.48
N ILE A 107 3.05 4.35 -5.89
CA ILE A 107 2.63 2.94 -5.90
C ILE A 107 2.49 2.44 -7.34
N ILE A 108 1.74 3.15 -8.18
CA ILE A 108 1.51 2.75 -9.57
C ILE A 108 2.83 2.74 -10.36
N LYS A 109 3.66 3.79 -10.21
CA LYS A 109 4.94 3.89 -10.91
C LYS A 109 6.01 2.92 -10.42
N SER A 110 5.90 2.46 -9.19
CA SER A 110 6.78 1.42 -8.65
C SER A 110 6.58 0.07 -9.33
N ASN A 111 5.39 -0.19 -9.88
CA ASN A 111 5.01 -1.46 -10.50
C ASN A 111 5.30 -2.68 -9.59
N ILE A 112 5.15 -2.49 -8.28
CA ILE A 112 5.32 -3.54 -7.28
C ILE A 112 4.08 -4.42 -7.24
N ARG A 113 4.29 -5.74 -7.18
CA ARG A 113 3.23 -6.73 -7.01
C ARG A 113 2.99 -7.07 -5.53
N ASP A 114 1.78 -7.54 -5.25
CA ASP A 114 1.37 -8.13 -3.99
C ASP A 114 1.46 -7.17 -2.79
N LEU A 115 1.22 -5.88 -3.05
CA LEU A 115 1.24 -4.83 -2.01
C LEU A 115 0.18 -5.04 -0.92
N ASN A 116 -0.98 -5.64 -1.23
CA ASN A 116 -1.96 -5.99 -0.19
C ASN A 116 -1.38 -7.05 0.75
N SER A 117 -0.64 -8.03 0.24
CA SER A 117 0.04 -9.03 1.08
C SER A 117 1.11 -8.38 1.96
N LEU A 118 1.93 -7.50 1.40
CA LEU A 118 2.94 -6.75 2.15
C LEU A 118 2.31 -5.92 3.27
N LEU A 119 1.25 -5.17 2.96
CA LEU A 119 0.52 -4.38 3.95
C LEU A 119 -0.11 -5.25 5.04
N ASN A 120 -0.73 -6.37 4.68
CA ASN A 120 -1.31 -7.30 5.65
C ASN A 120 -0.22 -7.90 6.56
N PHE A 121 0.93 -8.25 6.01
CA PHE A 121 2.09 -8.71 6.78
C PHE A 121 2.53 -7.64 7.80
N ILE A 122 2.71 -6.39 7.36
CA ILE A 122 3.04 -5.28 8.26
C ILE A 122 1.98 -5.13 9.36
N MET A 123 0.71 -5.08 8.99
CA MET A 123 -0.40 -4.87 9.93
C MET A 123 -0.53 -5.99 10.97
N MET A 124 -0.25 -7.24 10.59
CA MET A 124 -0.37 -8.40 11.48
C MET A 124 0.84 -8.57 12.39
N TYR A 125 2.06 -8.32 11.89
CA TYR A 125 3.29 -8.72 12.56
C TYR A 125 4.14 -7.57 13.10
N ARG A 126 3.82 -6.30 12.80
CA ARG A 126 4.52 -5.18 13.42
C ARG A 126 4.27 -5.13 14.92
N ARG A 127 5.26 -4.68 15.67
CA ARG A 127 5.09 -4.37 17.10
C ARG A 127 4.22 -3.14 17.25
N LYS A 128 3.20 -3.21 18.11
CA LYS A 128 2.31 -2.07 18.44
C LYS A 128 2.96 -1.02 19.33
N ILE A 129 4.01 -1.41 20.04
CA ILE A 129 4.76 -0.54 20.95
C ILE A 129 6.22 -0.69 20.56
N ARG A 130 6.82 0.42 20.16
CA ARG A 130 8.26 0.49 19.91
C ARG A 130 8.97 0.86 21.20
N ILE A 131 9.86 -0.01 21.65
CA ILE A 131 10.72 0.30 22.81
C ILE A 131 11.69 1.38 22.36
N LYS A 132 11.67 2.52 23.06
CA LYS A 132 12.63 3.61 22.84
C LYS A 132 14.05 3.06 23.01
N CYS A 133 14.83 3.12 21.95
CA CYS A 133 16.27 2.89 21.98
C CYS A 133 16.93 4.21 21.59
N ASP A 134 17.95 4.64 22.34
CA ASP A 134 18.60 5.94 22.17
C ASP A 134 19.26 6.12 20.78
N HIS A 135 19.34 5.06 20.00
CA HIS A 135 19.96 5.03 18.67
C HIS A 135 18.95 5.12 17.51
N VAL A 136 17.64 5.13 17.78
CA VAL A 136 16.61 5.07 16.73
C VAL A 136 15.72 6.30 16.78
N VAL A 137 15.50 6.92 15.61
CA VAL A 137 14.57 8.04 15.43
C VAL A 137 13.21 7.65 16.00
N HIS A 138 12.73 8.43 16.97
CA HIS A 138 11.40 8.21 17.54
C HIS A 138 10.36 8.47 16.45
N ILE A 139 9.60 7.43 16.09
CA ILE A 139 8.44 7.55 15.22
C ILE A 139 7.22 7.35 16.13
N ASP A 140 6.27 8.28 16.08
CA ASP A 140 5.04 8.19 16.86
C ASP A 140 4.16 7.05 16.32
N ASP A 141 3.74 6.13 17.19
CA ASP A 141 2.94 4.96 16.79
C ASP A 141 1.57 5.39 16.22
N GLY A 142 1.02 6.53 16.68
CA GLY A 142 -0.20 7.12 16.13
C GLY A 142 -0.01 7.61 14.69
N GLU A 143 1.11 8.27 14.43
CA GLU A 143 1.53 8.68 13.09
C GLU A 143 1.72 7.47 12.15
N VAL A 144 2.36 6.39 12.62
CA VAL A 144 2.50 5.15 11.83
C VAL A 144 1.13 4.58 11.47
N ASP A 145 0.23 4.48 12.44
CA ASP A 145 -1.12 3.95 12.23
C ASP A 145 -1.90 4.76 11.19
N TYR A 146 -1.75 6.08 11.23
CA TYR A 146 -2.34 6.97 10.25
C TYR A 146 -1.80 6.68 8.85
N TYR A 147 -0.47 6.66 8.65
CA TYR A 147 0.08 6.49 7.30
C TYR A 147 -0.09 5.08 6.75
N LEU A 148 -0.15 4.04 7.58
CA LEU A 148 -0.53 2.70 7.12
C LEU A 148 -1.99 2.64 6.67
N LYS A 149 -2.89 3.42 7.30
CA LYS A 149 -4.27 3.58 6.80
C LYS A 149 -4.27 4.34 5.48
N VAL A 150 -3.49 5.41 5.33
CA VAL A 150 -3.35 6.12 4.06
C VAL A 150 -2.87 5.17 2.97
N PHE A 151 -1.85 4.35 3.25
CA PHE A 151 -1.35 3.33 2.32
C PHE A 151 -2.46 2.34 1.93
N LYS A 152 -3.22 1.82 2.90
CA LYS A 152 -4.37 0.96 2.63
C LYS A 152 -5.40 1.61 1.72
N ILE A 153 -5.73 2.88 1.98
CA ILE A 153 -6.69 3.65 1.17
C ILE A 153 -6.14 3.86 -0.25
N SER A 154 -4.83 4.12 -0.41
CA SER A 154 -4.20 4.20 -1.73
C SER A 154 -4.36 2.91 -2.53
N LEU A 155 -4.15 1.74 -1.91
CA LEU A 155 -4.35 0.46 -2.60
C LEU A 155 -5.80 0.25 -3.01
N LEU A 156 -6.75 0.55 -2.12
CA LEU A 156 -8.19 0.46 -2.42
C LEU A 156 -8.63 1.43 -3.50
N PHE A 157 -8.06 2.64 -3.52
CA PHE A 157 -8.30 3.62 -4.57
C PHE A 157 -7.83 3.08 -5.92
N ILE A 158 -6.60 2.57 -6.00
CA ILE A 158 -6.07 1.99 -7.25
C ILE A 158 -6.94 0.83 -7.72
N GLU A 159 -7.34 -0.07 -6.81
CA GLU A 159 -8.19 -1.20 -7.15
C GLU A 159 -9.55 -0.77 -7.74
N ARG A 160 -10.11 0.36 -7.27
CA ARG A 160 -11.43 0.86 -7.68
C ARG A 160 -11.40 1.91 -8.77
N MET A 161 -10.26 2.56 -9.01
CA MET A 161 -10.21 3.72 -9.89
C MET A 161 -10.60 3.38 -11.33
N GLU A 162 -11.43 4.23 -11.91
CA GLU A 162 -11.85 4.18 -13.30
C GLU A 162 -11.44 5.46 -14.03
N PHE A 163 -11.90 5.63 -15.28
CA PHE A 163 -11.51 6.76 -16.10
C PHE A 163 -11.91 8.11 -15.52
N TYR A 164 -13.02 8.21 -14.78
CA TYR A 164 -13.53 9.46 -14.21
C TYR A 164 -12.83 9.88 -12.92
N ASP A 165 -12.17 8.94 -12.24
CA ASP A 165 -11.30 9.22 -11.09
C ASP A 165 -9.96 9.82 -11.54
N LEU A 166 -9.66 9.67 -12.83
CA LEU A 166 -8.51 10.22 -13.50
C LEU A 166 -8.96 11.46 -14.26
N ASN A 167 -8.14 12.51 -14.27
CA ASN A 167 -8.45 13.73 -15.02
C ASN A 167 -8.20 13.54 -16.53
N ILE A 168 -8.85 12.55 -17.15
CA ILE A 168 -8.70 12.13 -18.54
C ILE A 168 -10.06 11.82 -19.17
N SER A 169 -10.11 11.90 -20.51
CA SER A 169 -11.31 11.52 -21.24
C SER A 169 -11.48 9.99 -21.32
N LYS A 170 -12.72 9.51 -21.51
CA LYS A 170 -12.97 8.08 -21.78
C LYS A 170 -12.16 7.57 -22.99
N LYS A 171 -12.05 8.36 -24.05
CA LYS A 171 -11.26 8.02 -25.24
C LYS A 171 -9.77 7.85 -24.91
N GLU A 172 -9.22 8.72 -24.07
CA GLU A 172 -7.84 8.60 -23.61
C GLU A 172 -7.66 7.33 -22.78
N TYR A 173 -8.58 7.06 -21.85
CA TYR A 173 -8.58 5.84 -21.05
C TYR A 173 -8.67 4.55 -21.88
N ASP A 174 -9.55 4.50 -22.87
CA ASP A 174 -9.68 3.35 -23.78
C ASP A 174 -8.38 3.09 -24.56
N ASN A 175 -7.56 4.12 -24.79
CA ASN A 175 -6.23 3.97 -25.38
C ASN A 175 -5.16 3.52 -24.37
N LEU A 176 -5.38 3.70 -23.07
CA LEU A 176 -4.44 3.25 -22.02
C LEU A 176 -4.56 1.74 -21.73
N ILE A 177 -5.71 1.14 -22.02
CA ILE A 177 -6.04 -0.25 -21.64
C ILE A 177 -5.87 -1.23 -22.82
N LYS A 178 -5.71 -0.71 -24.04
CA LYS A 178 -5.41 -1.51 -25.24
C LYS A 178 -3.95 -1.92 -25.29
#